data_AF-A0A2E5TR10-F1
#
_entry.id   AF-A0A2E5TR10-F1
#
_cell.length_a   1.000
_cell.length_b   1.000
_cell.length_c   1.000
_cell.angle_alpha   90.00
_cell.angle_beta   90.00
_cell.angle_gamma   90.00
#
_symmetry.space_group_name_H-M   'P 1'
#
loop_
_entity.id
_entity.type
_entity.pdbx_description
1 polymer ?
#
loop_
_entity_poly.entity_id
_entity_poly.type
_entity_poly.pdbx_seq_one_letter_code
_entity_poly.pdbx_strand_id
1 'polypeptide(L)'
;MSKLLGLLDALESEIVDGKKVPLTEKVMVEEQDVMAIIDKMRAVIQSDDVIKQNIQVNTTSELSSAPNQATLKEQTSNDLEKAKKIKEGAQEYAQYILSNLQLIVTKMQNNLVKLEKNIEGGRKIIDERNNSEKDLKEEEFEKEILNEPL
;
A
#
# COMPACT_ATOMS: atom_id res chain seq x y z
N MET A 1 -8.86 -14.72 -1.13
CA MET A 1 -8.66 -13.28 -1.43
C MET A 1 -10.01 -12.56 -1.40
N SER A 2 -10.23 -11.70 -0.40
CA SER A 2 -11.45 -10.90 -0.31
C SER A 2 -11.51 -9.94 -1.51
N LYS A 3 -12.50 -10.11 -2.40
CA LYS A 3 -12.68 -9.28 -3.61
C LYS A 3 -12.75 -7.78 -3.28
N LEU A 4 -13.20 -7.46 -2.07
CA LEU A 4 -13.24 -6.09 -1.54
C LEU A 4 -11.84 -5.48 -1.42
N LEU A 5 -10.84 -6.27 -1.04
CA LEU A 5 -9.47 -5.79 -0.83
C LEU A 5 -8.81 -5.40 -2.16
N GLY A 6 -9.00 -6.20 -3.22
CA GLY A 6 -8.48 -5.84 -4.55
C GLY A 6 -9.16 -4.61 -5.15
N LEU A 7 -10.42 -4.34 -4.81
CA LEU A 7 -11.09 -3.09 -5.20
C LEU A 7 -10.55 -1.88 -4.42
N LEU A 8 -10.08 -2.11 -3.19
CA LEU A 8 -9.49 -1.07 -2.34
C LEU A 8 -8.09 -0.69 -2.83
N ASP A 9 -7.29 -1.70 -3.21
CA ASP A 9 -5.98 -1.48 -3.84
C ASP A 9 -6.12 -0.76 -5.19
N ALA A 10 -7.17 -1.07 -5.97
CA ALA A 10 -7.45 -0.37 -7.22
C ALA A 10 -7.79 1.11 -6.98
N LEU A 11 -8.59 1.41 -5.95
CA LEU A 11 -8.89 2.78 -5.53
C LEU A 11 -7.63 3.53 -5.06
N GLU A 12 -6.76 2.85 -4.30
CA GLU A 12 -5.50 3.42 -3.82
C GLU A 12 -4.56 3.74 -4.98
N SER A 13 -4.45 2.86 -5.98
CA SER A 13 -3.65 3.14 -7.18
C SER A 13 -4.16 4.37 -7.90
N GLU A 14 -5.48 4.50 -8.09
CA GLU A 14 -6.10 5.64 -8.77
C GLU A 14 -5.78 6.98 -8.07
N ILE A 15 -5.73 6.99 -6.73
CA ILE A 15 -5.40 8.17 -5.94
C ILE A 15 -3.89 8.47 -5.98
N VAL A 16 -3.03 7.46 -6.01
CA VAL A 16 -1.57 7.65 -6.04
C VAL A 16 -1.08 8.11 -7.42
N ASP A 17 -1.68 7.58 -8.48
CA ASP A 17 -1.33 7.87 -9.87
C ASP A 17 -1.99 9.16 -10.38
N GLY A 18 -2.99 9.68 -9.65
CA GLY A 18 -3.70 10.91 -9.98
C GLY A 18 -2.80 12.16 -10.04
N LYS A 19 -3.24 13.16 -10.81
CA LYS A 19 -2.47 14.41 -11.00
C LYS A 19 -2.46 15.22 -9.72
N LYS A 20 -1.27 15.48 -9.17
CA LYS A 20 -1.10 16.36 -8.01
C LYS A 20 -1.43 17.82 -8.37
N VAL A 21 -2.19 18.48 -7.51
CA VAL A 21 -2.51 19.89 -7.66
C VAL A 21 -1.33 20.73 -7.12
N PRO A 22 -0.72 21.61 -7.95
CA PRO A 22 0.45 22.40 -7.54
C PRO A 22 0.22 23.19 -6.26
N LEU A 23 1.25 23.30 -5.42
CA LEU A 23 1.23 24.05 -4.16
C LEU A 23 0.20 23.55 -3.12
N THR A 24 -0.34 22.34 -3.31
CA THR A 24 -1.26 21.71 -2.36
C THR A 24 -0.94 20.22 -2.19
N GLU A 25 -1.47 19.61 -1.13
CA GLU A 25 -1.38 18.16 -0.90
C GLU A 25 -2.52 17.37 -1.57
N LYS A 26 -3.31 18.03 -2.43
CA LYS A 26 -4.50 17.42 -3.05
C LYS A 26 -4.15 16.74 -4.37
N VAL A 27 -4.89 15.67 -4.67
CA VAL A 27 -4.81 14.94 -5.94
C VAL A 27 -6.12 15.13 -6.70
N MET A 28 -6.02 15.36 -8.01
CA MET A 28 -7.16 15.40 -8.93
C MET A 28 -7.45 13.99 -9.41
N VAL A 29 -8.70 13.55 -9.19
CA VAL A 29 -9.21 12.23 -9.57
C VAL A 29 -10.46 12.40 -10.43
N GLU A 30 -10.67 11.47 -11.35
CA GLU A 30 -11.86 11.42 -12.19
C GLU A 30 -13.03 10.83 -11.38
N GLU A 31 -14.10 11.62 -11.23
CA GLU A 31 -15.24 11.27 -10.39
C GLU A 31 -15.91 9.97 -10.84
N GLN A 32 -16.04 9.75 -12.15
CA GLN A 32 -16.73 8.58 -12.71
C GLN A 32 -16.02 7.28 -12.35
N ASP A 33 -14.68 7.26 -12.41
CA ASP A 33 -13.88 6.08 -12.13
C ASP A 33 -13.89 5.73 -10.64
N VAL A 34 -13.77 6.74 -9.78
CA VAL A 34 -13.87 6.57 -8.33
C VAL A 34 -15.26 6.05 -7.94
N MET A 35 -16.33 6.61 -8.50
CA MET A 35 -17.69 6.16 -8.24
C MET A 35 -17.93 4.73 -8.71
N ALA A 36 -17.40 4.35 -9.88
CA ALA A 36 -17.50 2.99 -10.40
C ALA A 36 -16.81 1.96 -9.51
N ILE A 37 -15.66 2.30 -8.90
CA ILE A 37 -14.96 1.44 -7.95
C ILE A 37 -15.77 1.30 -6.65
N ILE A 38 -16.29 2.42 -6.12
CA ILE A 38 -17.13 2.43 -4.91
C ILE A 38 -18.39 1.58 -5.09
N ASP A 39 -19.05 1.65 -6.24
CA ASP A 39 -20.26 0.86 -6.50
C ASP A 39 -19.97 -0.64 -6.62
N LYS A 40 -18.82 -1.02 -7.19
CA LYS A 40 -18.34 -2.41 -7.17
C LYS A 40 -18.07 -2.89 -5.75
N MET A 41 -17.51 -2.04 -4.88
CA MET A 41 -17.29 -2.38 -3.47
C MET A 41 -18.61 -2.60 -2.73
N ARG A 42 -19.60 -1.71 -2.94
CA ARG A 42 -20.94 -1.85 -2.35
C ARG A 42 -21.61 -3.16 -2.77
N ALA A 43 -21.53 -3.52 -4.05
CA ALA A 43 -22.10 -4.77 -4.56
C ALA A 43 -21.47 -6.02 -3.92
N VAL A 44 -20.14 -6.02 -3.74
CA VAL A 44 -19.42 -7.12 -3.09
C VAL A 44 -19.81 -7.27 -1.62
N ILE A 45 -19.89 -6.15 -0.88
CA ILE A 45 -20.31 -6.16 0.54
C ILE A 45 -21.72 -6.75 0.70
N GLN A 46 -22.65 -6.33 -0.15
CA GLN A 46 -24.02 -6.86 -0.12
C GLN A 46 -24.07 -8.35 -0.45
N SER A 47 -23.23 -8.84 -1.38
CA SER A 47 -23.20 -10.26 -1.73
C SER A 47 -22.63 -11.15 -0.62
N ASP A 48 -21.64 -10.68 0.13
CA ASP A 48 -21.02 -11.45 1.22
C ASP A 48 -21.95 -11.59 2.44
N ASP A 49 -22.79 -10.59 2.74
CA ASP A 49 -23.79 -10.67 3.82
C ASP A 49 -24.91 -11.67 3.50
N VAL A 50 -25.36 -11.75 2.24
CA VAL A 50 -26.40 -12.69 1.80
C VAL A 50 -25.91 -14.14 1.88
N ILE A 51 -24.61 -14.38 1.64
CA ILE A 51 -24.00 -15.71 1.72
C ILE A 51 -23.86 -16.16 3.18
N LYS A 52 -23.49 -15.25 4.10
CA LYS A 52 -23.40 -15.56 5.53
C LYS A 52 -24.76 -15.84 6.17
N GLN A 53 -25.79 -15.07 5.83
CA GLN A 53 -27.15 -15.31 6.36
C GLN A 53 -27.75 -16.63 5.89
N ASN A 54 -27.51 -17.07 4.65
CA ASN A 54 -28.04 -18.35 4.17
C ASN A 54 -27.32 -19.59 4.73
N ILE A 55 -26.09 -19.45 5.26
CA ILE A 55 -25.34 -20.56 5.85
C ILE A 55 -25.71 -20.79 7.34
N GLN A 56 -26.27 -19.78 8.02
CA GLN A 56 -26.49 -19.81 9.47
C GLN A 56 -27.88 -20.32 9.90
N VAL A 57 -28.81 -20.60 8.98
CA VAL A 57 -30.21 -20.93 9.31
C VAL A 57 -30.50 -22.44 9.47
N ASN A 58 -29.57 -23.34 9.14
CA ASN A 58 -29.85 -24.79 9.11
C ASN A 58 -29.21 -25.66 10.22
N THR A 59 -28.67 -25.09 11.31
CA THR A 59 -27.96 -25.89 12.35
C THR A 59 -28.70 -26.06 13.70
N THR A 60 -30.01 -25.85 13.76
CA THR A 60 -30.79 -26.08 15.00
C THR A 60 -32.08 -26.88 14.77
N SER A 61 -31.91 -28.12 14.32
CA SER A 61 -32.78 -29.29 14.53
C SER A 61 -31.98 -30.41 13.85
N GLU A 62 -31.49 -31.46 14.50
CA GLU A 62 -32.17 -32.37 15.41
C GLU A 62 -31.10 -33.01 16.33
N LEU A 63 -31.35 -33.03 17.64
CA LEU A 63 -30.52 -33.74 18.61
C LEU A 63 -31.31 -34.96 19.13
N SER A 64 -31.26 -36.07 18.38
CA SER A 64 -31.67 -37.39 18.89
C SER A 64 -31.19 -38.52 17.98
N SER A 65 -30.13 -39.22 18.38
CA SER A 65 -29.95 -40.68 18.39
C SER A 65 -28.46 -41.10 18.31
N ALA A 66 -28.15 -42.22 18.97
CA ALA A 66 -26.83 -42.69 19.35
C ALA A 66 -25.81 -42.88 18.19
N PRO A 67 -24.50 -42.65 18.40
CA PRO A 67 -23.51 -42.69 17.33
C PRO A 67 -23.09 -44.12 16.97
N ASN A 68 -23.41 -44.53 15.74
CA ASN A 68 -22.78 -45.65 15.05
C ASN A 68 -21.31 -45.33 14.74
N GLN A 69 -20.42 -46.33 14.81
CA GLN A 69 -18.97 -46.16 14.56
C GLN A 69 -18.60 -45.67 13.14
N ALA A 70 -19.53 -45.70 12.19
CA ALA A 70 -19.35 -45.16 10.84
C ALA A 70 -19.38 -43.61 10.82
N THR A 71 -20.22 -42.97 11.63
CA THR A 71 -20.38 -41.52 11.67
C THR A 71 -19.17 -40.80 12.27
N LEU A 72 -18.45 -41.44 13.19
CA LEU A 72 -17.23 -40.90 13.83
C LEU A 72 -16.04 -40.79 12.87
N LYS A 73 -15.89 -41.73 11.92
CA LYS A 73 -14.83 -41.67 10.90
C LYS A 73 -15.11 -40.58 9.86
N GLU A 74 -16.38 -40.33 9.57
CA GLU A 74 -16.80 -39.32 8.59
C GLU A 74 -16.68 -37.90 9.17
N GLN A 75 -17.02 -37.73 10.46
CA GLN A 75 -16.82 -36.48 11.21
C GLN A 75 -15.33 -36.13 11.37
N THR A 76 -14.48 -37.09 11.75
CA THR A 76 -13.02 -36.85 11.87
C THR A 76 -12.37 -36.51 10.52
N SER A 77 -12.85 -37.09 9.41
CA SER A 77 -12.37 -36.73 8.07
C SER A 77 -12.75 -35.29 7.68
N ASN A 78 -13.98 -34.87 7.99
CA ASN A 78 -14.46 -33.51 7.73
C ASN A 78 -13.75 -32.47 8.59
N ASP A 79 -13.48 -32.77 9.86
CA ASP A 79 -12.77 -31.86 10.75
C ASP A 79 -11.29 -31.73 10.34
N LEU A 80 -10.68 -32.80 9.84
CA LEU A 80 -9.33 -32.77 9.29
C LEU A 80 -9.26 -31.96 7.98
N GLU A 81 -10.30 -32.01 7.15
CA GLU A 81 -10.40 -31.20 5.94
C GLU A 81 -10.62 -29.71 6.26
N LYS A 82 -11.47 -29.40 7.25
CA LYS A 82 -11.64 -28.02 7.77
C LYS A 82 -10.33 -27.49 8.36
N ALA A 83 -9.63 -28.28 9.15
CA ALA A 83 -8.35 -27.91 9.72
C ALA A 83 -7.29 -27.62 8.64
N LYS A 84 -7.27 -28.41 7.54
CA LYS A 84 -6.42 -28.13 6.37
C LYS A 84 -6.77 -26.80 5.71
N LYS A 85 -8.06 -26.54 5.47
CA LYS A 85 -8.50 -25.26 4.87
C LYS A 85 -8.15 -24.05 5.75
N ILE A 86 -8.26 -24.19 7.07
CA ILE A 86 -7.85 -23.13 8.02
C ILE A 86 -6.33 -22.91 7.96
N LYS A 87 -5.53 -23.99 7.94
CA LYS A 87 -4.07 -23.91 7.83
C LYS A 87 -3.64 -23.26 6.51
N GLU A 88 -4.26 -23.64 5.41
CA GLU A 88 -4.00 -23.10 4.08
C GLU A 88 -4.38 -21.63 4.00
N GLY A 89 -5.56 -21.24 4.52
CA GLY A 89 -5.96 -19.83 4.60
C GLY A 89 -5.02 -18.99 5.48
N ALA A 90 -4.53 -19.54 6.60
CA ALA A 90 -3.53 -18.86 7.43
C ALA A 90 -2.19 -18.69 6.70
N GLN A 91 -1.77 -19.69 5.93
CA GLN A 91 -0.55 -19.63 5.11
C GLN A 91 -0.67 -18.59 4.00
N GLU A 92 -1.79 -18.56 3.28
CA GLU A 92 -2.08 -17.55 2.25
C GLU A 92 -2.07 -16.14 2.85
N TYR A 93 -2.69 -15.96 4.01
CA TYR A 93 -2.69 -14.67 4.70
C TYR A 93 -1.28 -14.24 5.13
N ALA A 94 -0.49 -15.15 5.71
CA ALA A 94 0.88 -14.86 6.09
C ALA A 94 1.74 -14.47 4.87
N GLN A 95 1.59 -15.20 3.75
CA GLN A 95 2.29 -14.89 2.51
C GLN A 95 1.89 -13.53 1.93
N TYR A 96 0.60 -13.19 2.01
CA TYR A 96 0.07 -11.89 1.60
C TYR A 96 0.68 -10.76 2.43
N ILE A 97 0.64 -10.86 3.77
CA ILE A 97 1.21 -9.84 4.66
C ILE A 97 2.71 -9.70 4.42
N LEU A 98 3.43 -10.81 4.22
CA LEU A 98 4.85 -10.79 3.91
C LEU A 98 5.14 -10.06 2.60
N SER A 99 4.39 -10.36 1.53
CA SER A 99 4.56 -9.72 0.24
C SER A 99 4.25 -8.22 0.31
N ASN A 100 3.22 -7.82 1.05
CA ASN A 100 2.90 -6.41 1.25
C ASN A 100 4.00 -5.67 2.03
N LEU A 101 4.49 -6.27 3.12
CA LEU A 101 5.61 -5.71 3.88
C LEU A 101 6.87 -5.56 3.03
N GLN A 102 7.18 -6.55 2.20
CA GLN A 102 8.30 -6.47 1.25
C GLN A 102 8.12 -5.30 0.26
N LEU A 103 6.93 -5.15 -0.31
CA LEU A 103 6.63 -4.05 -1.24
C LEU A 103 6.81 -2.68 -0.58
N ILE A 104 6.30 -2.51 0.64
CA ILE A 104 6.42 -1.29 1.42
C ILE A 104 7.89 -0.98 1.72
N VAL A 105 8.66 -1.99 2.15
CA VAL A 105 10.11 -1.85 2.41
C VAL A 105 10.85 -1.44 1.15
N THR A 106 10.56 -2.06 -0.01
CA THR A 106 11.18 -1.68 -1.28
C THR A 106 10.81 -0.27 -1.72
N LYS A 107 9.54 0.15 -1.56
CA LYS A 107 9.12 1.54 -1.83
C LYS A 107 9.88 2.52 -0.94
N MET A 108 10.03 2.21 0.35
CA MET A 108 10.77 3.03 1.31
C MET A 108 12.26 3.13 0.95
N GLN A 109 12.90 2.01 0.60
CA GLN A 109 14.28 1.98 0.12
C GLN A 109 14.47 2.86 -1.12
N ASN A 110 13.58 2.76 -2.10
CA ASN A 110 13.64 3.61 -3.30
C ASN A 110 13.49 5.10 -2.98
N ASN A 111 12.61 5.43 -2.02
CA ASN A 111 12.45 6.81 -1.57
C ASN A 111 13.69 7.33 -0.83
N LEU A 112 14.33 6.50 0.00
CA LEU A 112 15.59 6.85 0.66
C LEU A 112 16.69 7.12 -0.36
N VAL A 113 16.88 6.25 -1.35
CA VAL A 113 17.88 6.47 -2.41
C VAL A 113 17.63 7.76 -3.19
N LYS A 114 16.36 8.08 -3.50
CA LYS A 114 16.01 9.36 -4.13
C LYS A 114 16.34 10.55 -3.23
N LEU A 115 16.04 10.44 -1.93
CA LEU A 115 16.33 11.50 -0.97
C LEU A 115 17.84 11.70 -0.82
N GLU A 116 18.63 10.63 -0.72
CA GLU A 116 20.10 10.67 -0.69
C GLU A 116 20.64 11.38 -1.93
N LYS A 117 20.16 11.02 -3.12
CA LYS A 117 20.56 11.67 -4.38
C LYS A 117 20.19 13.16 -4.40
N ASN A 118 19.01 13.52 -3.90
CA ASN A 118 18.57 14.91 -3.82
C ASN A 118 19.43 15.72 -2.84
N ILE A 119 19.78 15.15 -1.69
CA ILE A 119 20.65 15.77 -0.69
C ILE A 119 22.06 15.94 -1.27
N GLU A 120 22.61 14.92 -1.93
CA GLU A 120 23.92 15.01 -2.56
C GLU A 120 23.94 16.06 -3.68
N GLY A 121 22.89 16.12 -4.50
CA GLY A 121 22.70 17.17 -5.50
C GLY A 121 22.63 18.56 -4.88
N GLY A 122 21.84 18.71 -3.81
CA GLY A 122 21.72 19.97 -3.06
C GLY A 122 23.06 20.41 -2.47
N ARG A 123 23.84 19.48 -1.91
CA ARG A 123 25.17 19.76 -1.39
C ARG A 123 26.11 20.26 -2.48
N LYS A 124 26.16 19.60 -3.64
CA LYS A 124 26.97 20.04 -4.79
C LYS A 124 26.61 21.45 -5.24
N ILE A 125 25.33 21.76 -5.33
CA ILE A 125 24.85 23.11 -5.69
C ILE A 125 25.29 24.16 -4.66
N ILE A 126 25.23 23.84 -3.37
CA ILE A 126 25.69 24.73 -2.30
C ILE A 126 27.21 24.94 -2.38
N ASP A 127 27.99 23.88 -2.63
CA ASP A 127 29.43 23.95 -2.77
C ASP A 127 29.84 24.79 -4.00
N GLU A 128 29.16 24.59 -5.14
CA GLU A 128 29.35 25.40 -6.36
C GLU A 128 29.02 26.87 -6.10
N ARG A 129 27.89 27.17 -5.44
CA ARG A 129 27.49 28.54 -5.12
C ARG A 129 28.47 29.22 -4.18
N ASN A 130 28.95 28.52 -3.15
CA ASN A 130 29.93 29.05 -2.21
C ASN A 130 31.29 29.34 -2.86
N ASN A 131 31.70 28.53 -3.85
CA ASN A 131 32.92 28.79 -4.60
C ASN A 131 32.74 29.99 -5.54
N SER A 132 31.64 30.05 -6.30
CA SER A 132 31.37 31.22 -7.17
C SER A 132 31.23 32.53 -6.37
N GLU A 133 30.63 32.51 -5.19
CA GLU A 133 30.56 33.69 -4.32
C GLU A 133 31.93 34.11 -3.74
N LYS A 134 32.87 33.17 -3.59
CA LYS A 134 34.25 33.50 -3.21
C LYS A 134 35.02 34.11 -4.39
N ASP A 135 34.91 33.50 -5.57
CA ASP A 135 35.58 33.98 -6.78
C ASP A 135 35.13 35.42 -7.12
N LEU A 136 33.84 35.72 -7.00
CA LEU A 136 33.30 37.06 -7.20
C LEU A 136 33.84 38.08 -6.20
N LYS A 137 34.00 37.70 -4.92
CA LYS A 137 34.54 38.59 -3.88
C LYS A 137 36.04 38.82 -4.06
N GLU A 138 36.78 37.83 -4.53
CA GLU A 138 38.21 37.98 -4.85
C GLU A 138 38.40 38.90 -6.06
N GLU A 139 37.59 38.77 -7.11
CA GLU A 139 37.63 39.67 -8.27
C GLU A 139 37.24 41.13 -7.93
N GLU A 140 36.27 41.34 -7.03
CA GLU A 140 35.91 42.68 -6.56
C GLU A 140 37.04 43.30 -5.75
N PHE A 141 37.68 42.52 -4.87
CA PHE A 141 38.80 42.98 -4.05
C PHE A 141 40.04 43.33 -4.90
N GLU A 142 40.37 42.53 -5.92
CA GLU A 142 41.47 42.84 -6.85
C GLU A 142 41.21 44.13 -7.65
N LYS A 143 39.96 44.36 -8.09
CA LYS A 143 39.57 45.60 -8.79
C LYS A 143 39.60 46.83 -7.87
N GLU A 144 39.36 46.64 -6.57
CA GLU A 144 39.40 47.72 -5.59
C GLU A 144 40.85 48.14 -5.30
N ILE A 145 41.78 47.18 -5.17
CA ILE A 145 43.22 47.45 -4.99
C ILE A 145 43.84 48.13 -6.22
N LEU A 146 43.43 47.74 -7.43
CA LEU A 146 43.95 48.32 -8.68
C LEU A 146 43.44 49.74 -8.98
N ASN A 147 42.39 50.20 -8.29
CA ASN A 147 41.79 51.52 -8.49
C ASN A 147 42.13 52.53 -7.39
N GLU A 148 42.97 52.20 -6.40
CA GLU A 148 43.50 53.20 -5.46
C GLU A 148 44.56 54.09 -6.15
N PRO A 149 44.38 55.41 -6.22
CA PRO A 149 45.41 56.32 -6.70
C PRO A 149 46.53 56.45 -5.65
N LEU A 150 47.79 56.28 -6.06
CA LEU A 150 49.01 56.54 -5.26
C LEU A 150 49.05 57.96 -4.69
#